data_AF-J5Y704-F1
#
_entry.id   AF-J5Y704-F1
#
_cell.length_a   1.000
_cell.length_b   1.000
_cell.length_c   1.000
_cell.angle_alpha   90.00
_cell.angle_beta   90.00
_cell.angle_gamma   90.00
#
_symmetry.space_group_name_H-M   'P 1'
#
loop_
_entity.id
_entity.type
_entity.pdbx_description
1 polymer ?
#
loop_
_entity_poly.entity_id
_entity_poly.type
_entity_poly.pdbx_seq_one_letter_code
_entity_poly.pdbx_strand_id
1 'polypeptide(L)'
;MGITEEQWKEEVKNSLVRCQWDPERDIYGKPIGRRSIQLGIRGTFVEKYVNEWIVKITDITEEVKRIKQHIDKGTFTKDLLPKEQEYIIQ
;
A
#
# COMPACT_ATOMS: atom_id res chain seq x y z
N MET A 1 -25.97 -9.53 18.51
CA MET A 1 -25.24 -9.03 19.69
C MET A 1 -23.91 -8.49 19.19
N GLY A 2 -23.73 -7.18 19.22
CA GLY A 2 -22.44 -6.55 18.93
C GLY A 2 -21.67 -6.29 20.21
N ILE A 3 -20.36 -6.11 20.11
CA ILE A 3 -19.52 -5.58 21.19
C ILE A 3 -19.91 -4.13 21.51
N THR A 4 -19.69 -3.68 22.75
CA THR A 4 -19.89 -2.27 23.10
C THR A 4 -18.81 -1.37 22.48
N GLU A 5 -19.03 -0.06 22.46
CA GLU A 5 -18.04 0.89 21.97
C GLU A 5 -16.72 0.81 22.77
N GLU A 6 -16.79 0.63 24.09
CA GLU A 6 -15.62 0.48 24.95
C GLU A 6 -14.85 -0.81 24.64
N GLN A 7 -15.57 -1.92 24.47
CA GLN A 7 -14.97 -3.20 24.08
C GLN A 7 -14.29 -3.11 22.72
N TRP A 8 -14.95 -2.50 21.73
CA TRP A 8 -14.37 -2.25 20.41
C TRP A 8 -13.11 -1.38 20.48
N LYS A 9 -13.13 -0.28 21.26
CA LYS A 9 -11.95 0.58 21.42
C LYS A 9 -10.77 -0.18 22.03
N GLU A 10 -11.03 -1.02 23.02
CA GLU A 10 -9.99 -1.82 23.67
C GLU A 10 -9.43 -2.90 22.72
N GLU A 11 -10.29 -3.59 21.96
CA GLU A 11 -9.85 -4.54 20.93
C GLU A 11 -9.01 -3.86 19.83
N VAL A 12 -9.44 -2.70 19.33
CA VAL A 12 -8.69 -1.93 18.33
C VAL A 12 -7.35 -1.44 18.87
N LYS A 13 -7.31 -1.02 20.14
CA LYS A 13 -6.07 -0.57 20.81
C LYS A 13 -5.07 -1.71 20.94
N ASN A 14 -5.54 -2.92 21.27
CA ASN A 14 -4.70 -4.10 21.46
C ASN A 14 -4.44 -4.90 20.18
N SER A 15 -5.06 -4.54 19.05
CA SER A 15 -4.81 -5.18 17.77
C SER A 15 -3.40 -4.84 17.23
N LEU A 16 -2.71 -5.88 16.75
CA LEU A 16 -1.43 -5.75 16.05
C LEU A 16 -1.60 -5.23 14.61
N VAL A 17 -2.82 -5.28 14.06
CA VAL A 17 -3.12 -4.87 12.69
C VAL A 17 -4.36 -3.98 12.65
N ARG A 18 -4.28 -2.88 11.88
CA ARG A 18 -5.41 -2.02 11.55
C ARG A 18 -5.64 -2.04 10.04
N CYS A 19 -6.83 -2.45 9.64
CA CYS A 19 -7.26 -2.47 8.23
C CYS A 19 -8.10 -1.23 7.91
N GLN A 20 -7.75 -0.51 6.84
CA GLN A 20 -8.43 0.70 6.38
C GLN A 20 -8.54 0.71 4.86
N TRP A 21 -9.51 1.45 4.33
CA TRP A 21 -9.66 1.69 2.90
C TRP A 21 -9.01 3.02 2.51
N ASP A 22 -7.99 3.00 1.66
CA ASP A 22 -7.27 4.20 1.20
C ASP A 22 -7.66 4.55 -0.26
N PRO A 23 -7.94 5.82 -0.60
CA PRO A 23 -8.27 6.21 -1.97
C PRO A 23 -7.03 6.29 -2.85
N GLU A 24 -7.09 5.64 -4.01
CA GLU A 24 -5.98 5.61 -4.96
C GLU A 24 -5.96 6.83 -5.90
N ARG A 25 -4.76 7.15 -6.40
CA ARG A 25 -4.52 8.26 -7.34
C ARG A 25 -3.67 7.82 -8.52
N ASP A 26 -3.83 8.49 -9.65
CA ASP A 26 -2.97 8.30 -10.82
C ASP A 26 -1.64 9.05 -10.68
N ILE A 27 -0.77 8.88 -11.69
CA ILE A 27 0.54 9.56 -11.79
C ILE A 27 0.46 11.10 -11.84
N TYR A 28 -0.74 11.67 -12.03
CA TYR A 28 -1.01 13.11 -12.01
C TYR A 28 -1.71 13.54 -10.72
N GLY A 29 -1.85 12.64 -9.74
CA GLY A 29 -2.51 12.89 -8.47
C GLY A 29 -4.05 12.91 -8.54
N LYS A 30 -4.67 12.53 -9.66
CA LYS A 30 -6.13 12.50 -9.80
C LYS A 30 -6.71 11.23 -9.17
N PRO A 31 -7.86 11.29 -8.48
CA PRO A 31 -8.53 10.10 -7.95
C PRO A 31 -8.93 9.13 -9.07
N ILE A 32 -8.73 7.83 -8.86
CA ILE A 32 -9.02 6.80 -9.88
C ILE A 32 -10.25 5.92 -9.56
N GLY A 33 -11.03 6.28 -8.54
CA GLY A 33 -12.33 5.65 -8.23
C GLY A 33 -12.26 4.27 -7.57
N ARG A 34 -11.08 3.63 -7.52
CA ARG A 34 -10.81 2.43 -6.71
C ARG A 34 -10.14 2.78 -5.38
N ARG A 35 -10.19 1.84 -4.44
CA ARG A 35 -9.55 1.94 -3.13
C ARG A 35 -8.65 0.74 -2.89
N SER A 36 -7.54 0.96 -2.21
CA SER A 36 -6.66 -0.10 -1.72
C SER A 36 -6.96 -0.42 -0.26
N ILE A 37 -6.59 -1.63 0.16
CA ILE A 37 -6.55 -1.98 1.58
C ILE A 37 -5.20 -1.52 2.13
N GLN A 38 -5.24 -0.65 3.13
CA GLN A 38 -4.08 -0.24 3.89
C GLN A 38 -4.03 -1.01 5.22
N LEU A 39 -2.94 -1.73 5.44
CA LEU A 39 -2.68 -2.47 6.68
C LEU A 39 -1.63 -1.73 7.50
N GLY A 40 -2.03 -1.14 8.63
CA GLY A 40 -1.12 -0.62 9.63
C GLY A 40 -0.72 -1.70 10.62
N ILE A 41 0.55 -2.07 10.67
CA ILE A 41 1.09 -3.05 11.63
C ILE A 41 1.68 -2.36 12.86
N ARG A 42 1.62 -3.01 14.02
CA ARG A 42 2.07 -2.48 15.32
C ARG A 42 2.75 -3.54 16.18
N GLY A 43 3.49 -3.10 17.19
CA GLY A 43 4.11 -3.96 18.20
C GLY A 43 5.03 -5.00 17.56
N THR A 44 4.89 -6.25 18.00
CA THR A 44 5.73 -7.38 17.55
C THR A 44 5.67 -7.64 16.05
N PHE A 45 4.59 -7.23 15.36
CA PHE A 45 4.52 -7.37 13.89
C PHE A 45 5.48 -6.41 13.19
N VAL A 46 5.78 -5.24 13.77
CA VAL A 46 6.79 -4.32 13.22
C VAL A 46 8.17 -4.96 13.29
N GLU A 47 8.51 -5.55 14.44
CA GLU A 47 9.78 -6.25 14.62
C GLU A 47 9.95 -7.41 13.65
N LYS A 48 8.92 -8.24 13.48
CA LYS A 48 8.92 -9.33 12.50
C LYS A 48 8.99 -8.81 11.06
N TYR A 49 8.24 -7.76 10.74
CA TYR A 49 8.25 -7.18 9.40
C TYR A 49 9.66 -6.73 9.01
N VAL A 50 10.33 -5.99 9.91
CA VAL A 50 11.67 -5.43 9.64
C VAL A 50 12.75 -6.51 9.62
N ASN A 51 12.70 -7.47 10.54
CA ASN A 51 13.82 -8.40 10.75
C ASN A 51 13.64 -9.76 10.08
N GLU A 52 12.41 -10.20 9.80
CA GLU A 52 12.11 -11.58 9.37
C GLU A 52 11.35 -11.68 8.04
N TRP A 53 10.45 -10.74 7.74
CA TRP A 53 9.54 -10.89 6.58
C TRP A 53 10.05 -10.29 5.27
N ILE A 54 11.04 -9.40 5.32
CA ILE A 54 11.63 -8.79 4.11
C ILE A 54 12.42 -9.87 3.35
N VAL A 55 11.89 -10.30 2.21
CA VAL A 55 12.57 -11.25 1.31
C VAL A 55 13.61 -10.55 0.42
N LYS A 56 13.31 -9.34 -0.07
CA LYS A 56 14.18 -8.58 -0.97
C LYS A 56 13.82 -7.09 -0.95
N ILE A 57 14.84 -6.24 -1.03
CA ILE A 57 14.69 -4.80 -1.32
C ILE A 57 15.29 -4.53 -2.70
N THR A 58 14.55 -3.81 -3.55
CA THR A 58 15.02 -3.40 -4.87
C THR A 58 14.95 -1.88 -4.96
N ASP A 59 16.06 -1.24 -5.24
CA ASP A 59 16.09 0.20 -5.51
C ASP A 59 15.63 0.48 -6.95
N ILE A 60 14.54 1.23 -7.08
CA ILE A 60 13.94 1.63 -8.36
C ILE A 60 14.08 3.14 -8.61
N THR A 61 14.94 3.83 -7.87
CA THR A 61 15.06 5.30 -7.91
C THR A 61 15.29 5.84 -9.32
N GLU A 62 16.21 5.23 -10.08
CA GLU A 62 16.50 5.66 -11.44
C GLU A 62 15.34 5.39 -12.41
N GLU A 63 14.58 4.33 -12.19
CA GLU A 63 13.38 4.03 -12.97
C GLU A 63 12.28 5.05 -12.73
N VAL A 64 12.04 5.43 -11.47
CA VAL A 64 11.06 6.48 -11.12
C VAL A 64 11.47 7.83 -11.70
N LYS A 65 12.76 8.19 -11.64
CA LYS A 65 13.27 9.42 -12.29
C LYS A 65 13.01 9.41 -13.80
N ARG A 66 13.27 8.29 -14.47
CA ARG A 66 12.99 8.12 -15.91
C ARG A 66 11.50 8.30 -16.22
N ILE A 67 10.61 7.68 -15.44
CA ILE A 67 9.15 7.83 -15.60
C ILE A 67 8.76 9.31 -15.44
N LYS A 68 9.28 9.99 -14.41
CA LYS A 68 9.02 11.42 -14.18
C LYS A 68 9.43 12.29 -15.37
N GLN A 69 10.58 12.03 -15.99
CA GLN A 69 11.01 12.75 -17.19
C GLN A 69 10.04 12.57 -18.36
N HIS A 70 9.47 11.37 -18.54
CA HIS A 70 8.45 11.14 -19.58
C HIS A 70 7.16 11.89 -19.30
N ILE A 71 6.74 11.95 -18.02
CA ILE A 71 5.59 12.76 -17.57
C ILE A 71 5.83 14.23 -17.92
N ASP A 72 6.99 14.78 -17.55
CA ASP A 72 7.33 16.20 -17.76
C ASP A 72 7.42 16.57 -19.24
N LYS A 73 7.85 15.64 -20.09
CA LYS A 73 7.91 15.82 -21.54
C LYS A 73 6.59 15.55 -22.26
N GLY A 74 5.53 15.12 -21.55
CA GLY A 74 4.25 14.73 -22.16
C GLY A 74 4.34 13.45 -23.02
N THR A 75 5.37 12.63 -22.82
CA THR A 75 5.60 11.38 -23.58
C THR A 75 5.28 10.12 -22.76
N PHE A 76 4.63 10.29 -21.61
CA PHE A 76 4.27 9.18 -20.73
C PHE A 76 3.27 8.24 -21.40
N THR A 77 3.54 6.94 -21.30
CA THR A 77 2.64 5.86 -21.67
C THR A 77 2.49 4.90 -20.48
N LYS A 78 1.33 4.24 -20.35
CA LYS A 78 1.06 3.33 -19.24
C LYS A 78 2.02 2.14 -19.19
N ASP A 79 2.59 1.75 -20.33
CA ASP A 79 3.58 0.66 -20.43
C ASP A 79 4.90 0.96 -19.70
N LEU A 80 5.12 2.21 -19.28
CA LEU A 80 6.25 2.58 -18.42
C LEU A 80 6.03 2.21 -16.95
N LEU A 81 4.80 1.89 -16.53
CA LEU A 81 4.48 1.49 -15.17
C LEU A 81 4.62 -0.03 -14.99
N PRO A 82 4.85 -0.50 -13.74
CA PRO A 82 4.77 -1.91 -13.42
C PRO A 82 3.42 -2.51 -13.84
N LYS A 83 3.44 -3.73 -14.38
CA LYS A 83 2.22 -4.44 -14.76
C LYS A 83 1.52 -4.95 -13.50
N GLU A 84 0.29 -4.50 -13.28
CA GLU A 84 -0.58 -5.07 -12.26
C GLU A 84 -1.13 -6.42 -12.73
N GLN A 85 -1.09 -7.44 -11.87
CA GLN A 85 -1.61 -8.77 -12.13
C GLN A 85 -2.43 -9.23 -10.92
N GLU A 86 -3.55 -9.91 -11.17
CA GLU A 86 -4.35 -10.49 -10.10
C GLU A 86 -3.58 -11.61 -9.41
N TYR A 87 -3.54 -11.57 -8.09
CA TYR A 87 -2.97 -12.64 -7.29
C TYR A 87 -4.04 -13.69 -7.00
N ILE A 88 -3.93 -14.85 -7.64
CA ILE A 88 -4.86 -15.97 -7.45
C ILE A 88 -4.52 -16.67 -6.14
N ILE A 89 -5.45 -16.62 -5.19
CA ILE A 89 -5.37 -17.37 -3.93
C ILE A 89 -6.01 -18.75 -4.17
N GLN A 90 -5.25 -19.81 -3.94
CA GLN A 90 -5.72 -21.20 -4.00
C GLN A 90 -6.27 -21.64 -2.64
#